data_AF-A0A661KZQ6-F1
#
_entry.id   AF-A0A661KZQ6-F1
#
_cell.length_a   1.000
_cell.length_b   1.000
_cell.length_c   1.000
_cell.angle_alpha   90.00
_cell.angle_beta   90.00
_cell.angle_gamma   90.00
#
_symmetry.space_group_name_H-M   'P 1'
#
loop_
_entity.id
_entity.type
_entity.pdbx_description
1 polymer ?
#
loop_
_entity_poly.entity_id
_entity_poly.type
_entity_poly.pdbx_seq_one_letter_code
_entity_poly.pdbx_strand_id
1 'polypeptide(L)' 'MLMDDAKARADSEMAGLIPIGTLWLLLKAVKNHLLNFDQFLSTFEGIVQAGFYLKEEIYLKAVRKARELSRD' A
#
# COMPACT_ATOMS: atom_id res chain seq x y z
N MET A 1 -2.07 12.02 6.31
CA MET A 1 -3.31 11.30 6.68
C MET A 1 -3.38 10.03 5.86
N LEU A 2 -3.82 8.91 6.46
CA LEU A 2 -4.07 7.69 5.71
C LEU A 2 -5.40 7.83 4.95
N MET A 3 -5.41 7.73 3.62
CA MET A 3 -6.62 7.97 2.83
C MET A 3 -6.75 7.01 1.65
N ASP A 4 -7.51 5.95 1.89
CA ASP A 4 -7.84 4.95 0.86
C ASP A 4 -9.16 5.26 0.13
N ASP A 5 -10.04 6.03 0.75
CA ASP A 5 -11.25 6.57 0.12
C ASP A 5 -10.90 7.62 -0.94
N ALA A 6 -11.49 7.49 -2.14
CA ALA A 6 -11.17 8.34 -3.28
C ALA A 6 -11.64 9.78 -3.10
N LYS A 7 -12.77 10.00 -2.42
CA LYS A 7 -13.33 11.32 -2.17
C LYS A 7 -12.51 12.05 -1.11
N ALA A 8 -12.21 11.37 0.00
CA ALA A 8 -11.35 11.90 1.04
C ALA A 8 -9.95 12.26 0.51
N ARG A 9 -9.41 11.42 -0.39
CA ARG A 9 -8.14 11.69 -1.07
C ARG A 9 -8.20 13.01 -1.86
N ALA A 10 -9.21 13.17 -2.71
CA ALA A 10 -9.40 14.38 -3.50
C ALA A 10 -9.57 15.63 -2.61
N ASP A 11 -10.36 15.52 -1.53
CA ASP A 11 -10.55 16.61 -0.56
C ASP A 11 -9.22 17.01 0.11
N SER A 12 -8.37 16.03 0.44
CA SER A 12 -7.06 16.31 1.04
C SER A 12 -6.07 16.97 0.08
N GLU A 13 -6.10 16.58 -1.20
CA GLU A 13 -5.29 17.18 -2.24
C GLU A 13 -5.69 18.65 -2.46
N MET A 14 -6.99 18.94 -2.48
CA MET A 14 -7.50 20.32 -2.53
C MET A 14 -7.08 21.15 -1.32
N ALA A 15 -6.91 20.52 -0.16
CA ALA A 15 -6.40 21.16 1.06
C ALA A 15 -4.86 21.28 1.11
N GLY A 16 -4.14 20.87 0.05
CA GLY A 16 -2.68 20.93 -0.01
C GLY A 16 -1.95 19.84 0.79
N LEU A 17 -2.64 18.77 1.17
CA LEU A 17 -2.06 17.63 1.88
C LEU A 17 -1.57 16.56 0.88
N ILE A 18 -0.59 15.76 1.31
CA ILE A 18 -0.15 14.57 0.57
C ILE A 18 -0.87 13.34 1.18
N PRO A 19 -1.90 12.80 0.53
CA PRO A 19 -2.56 11.59 1.00
C PRO A 19 -1.61 10.39 0.88
N ILE A 20 -1.59 9.57 1.93
CA ILE A 20 -0.82 8.33 1.96
C ILE A 20 -1.83 7.19 2.03
N GLY A 21 -1.78 6.24 1.09
CA GLY A 21 -2.66 5.06 1.12
C GLY A 21 -2.07 3.90 1.92
N THR A 22 -2.90 2.93 2.29
CA THR A 22 -2.48 1.68 2.96
C THR A 22 -1.40 0.95 2.16
N LEU A 23 -1.56 0.88 0.83
CA LEU A 23 -0.59 0.22 -0.04
C LEU A 23 0.79 0.90 -0.01
N TRP A 24 0.81 2.22 0.07
CA TRP A 24 2.06 2.97 0.20
C TRP A 24 2.75 2.67 1.52
N LEU A 25 2.01 2.58 2.63
CA LEU A 25 2.56 2.24 3.93
C LEU A 25 3.19 0.84 3.93
N LEU A 26 2.51 -0.14 3.34
CA LEU A 26 3.05 -1.50 3.25
C LEU A 26 4.37 -1.52 2.45
N LEU A 27 4.41 -0.85 1.29
CA LEU A 27 5.63 -0.75 0.51
C LEU A 27 6.74 0.02 1.23
N LYS A 28 6.38 1.06 1.98
CA LYS A 28 7.33 1.83 2.79
C LYS A 28 7.89 1.01 3.94
N ALA A 29 7.08 0.16 4.57
CA ALA A 29 7.51 -0.76 5.60
C ALA A 29 8.51 -1.80 5.06
N VAL A 30 8.29 -2.33 3.84
CA VAL A 30 9.28 -3.18 3.16
C VAL A 30 10.58 -2.43 2.90
N LYS A 31 10.49 -1.24 2.29
CA LYS A 31 11.67 -0.40 1.99
C LYS A 31 12.50 -0.06 3.24
N ASN A 32 11.85 0.10 4.39
CA ASN A 32 12.51 0.42 5.64
C ASN A 32 12.89 -0.83 6.46
N HIS A 33 12.83 -2.03 5.86
CA HIS A 33 13.12 -3.33 6.49
C HIS A 33 12.28 -3.64 7.74
N LEU A 34 11.10 -3.02 7.88
CA LEU A 34 10.15 -3.33 8.95
C LEU A 34 9.31 -4.59 8.62
N LEU A 35 9.17 -4.91 7.33
CA LEU A 35 8.58 -6.13 6.82
C LEU A 35 9.51 -6.75 5.78
N ASN A 36 9.76 -8.05 5.88
CA ASN A 36 10.32 -8.80 4.76
C ASN A 36 9.23 -9.10 3.71
N PHE A 37 9.61 -9.67 2.57
CA PHE A 37 8.68 -9.92 1.46
C PHE A 37 7.51 -10.84 1.83
N ASP A 38 7.74 -11.89 2.63
CA ASP A 38 6.71 -12.85 3.01
C ASP A 38 5.74 -12.24 4.05
N GLN A 39 6.26 -11.41 4.96
CA GLN A 39 5.46 -10.61 5.88
C GLN A 39 4.62 -9.56 5.15
N PHE A 40 5.15 -8.96 4.08
CA PHE A 40 4.38 -8.11 3.19
C PHE A 40 3.24 -8.88 2.53
N LEU A 41 3.50 -10.05 1.94
CA LEU A 41 2.48 -10.85 1.26
C LEU A 41 1.34 -11.23 2.20
N SER A 42 1.67 -11.75 3.39
CA SER A 42 0.67 -12.12 4.40
C SER A 42 -0.14 -10.93 4.90
N THR A 43 0.50 -9.78 5.15
CA THR A 43 -0.21 -8.55 5.54
C THR A 43 -1.10 -8.05 4.41
N PHE A 44 -0.62 -8.12 3.17
CA PHE A 44 -1.33 -7.64 2.00
C PHE A 44 -2.58 -8.49 1.72
N GLU A 45 -2.47 -9.82 1.85
CA GLU A 45 -3.61 -10.73 1.79
C GLU A 45 -4.59 -10.47 2.94
N GLY A 46 -4.09 -10.23 4.16
CA GLY A 46 -4.91 -9.91 5.32
C GLY A 46 -5.79 -8.68 5.13
N ILE A 47 -5.25 -7.60 4.52
CA ILE A 47 -6.08 -6.41 4.25
C ILE A 47 -7.11 -6.66 3.15
N VAL A 48 -6.81 -7.49 2.15
CA VAL A 48 -7.78 -7.86 1.10
C VAL A 48 -8.93 -8.66 1.72
N GLN A 49 -8.63 -9.61 2.59
CA GLN A 49 -9.63 -10.38 3.35
C GLN A 49 -10.49 -9.48 4.26
N ALA A 50 -9.94 -8.38 4.75
CA ALA A 50 -10.66 -7.37 5.53
C ALA A 50 -11.52 -6.41 4.66
N GLY A 51 -11.60 -6.63 3.35
CA GLY A 51 -12.44 -5.84 2.43
C GLY A 51 -11.70 -4.73 1.69
N PHE A 52 -10.36 -4.72 1.73
CA PHE A 52 -9.56 -3.78 0.93
C PHE A 52 -9.46 -4.24 -0.53
N TYR A 53 -10.47 -3.85 -1.33
CA TYR A 53 -10.53 -4.24 -2.74
C TYR A 53 -9.60 -3.42 -3.63
N LEU A 54 -8.84 -4.11 -4.47
CA LEU A 54 -7.94 -3.54 -5.47
C LEU A 54 -8.21 -4.19 -6.83
N LYS A 55 -7.96 -3.44 -7.90
CA LYS A 55 -7.87 -4.04 -9.24
C LYS A 55 -6.67 -4.99 -9.28
N GLU A 56 -6.82 -6.12 -9.99
CA GLU A 56 -5.76 -7.15 -10.12
C GLU A 56 -4.43 -6.56 -10.62
N GLU A 57 -4.48 -5.65 -11.59
CA GLU A 57 -3.30 -4.95 -12.11
C GLU A 57 -2.52 -4.15 -11.04
N ILE A 58 -3.22 -3.62 -10.03
CA ILE A 58 -2.61 -2.88 -8.92
C ILE A 58 -2.02 -3.86 -7.91
N TYR A 59 -2.71 -4.97 -7.65
CA TYR A 59 -2.21 -6.06 -6.82
C TYR A 59 -0.88 -6.59 -7.35
N LEU A 60 -0.82 -6.94 -8.64
CA LEU A 60 0.38 -7.45 -9.29
C LEU A 60 1.53 -6.43 -9.27
N LYS A 61 1.24 -5.15 -9.51
CA LYS A 61 2.23 -4.07 -9.42
C LYS A 61 2.79 -3.94 -8.00
N ALA A 62 1.94 -4.02 -6.97
CA ALA A 62 2.37 -3.95 -5.58
C ALA A 62 3.29 -5.10 -5.18
N VAL A 63 2.93 -6.33 -5.56
CA VAL A 63 3.74 -7.53 -5.27
C VAL A 63 5.11 -7.43 -5.95
N ARG A 64 5.17 -7.06 -7.23
CA ARG A 64 6.44 -6.84 -7.94
C ARG A 64 7.28 -5.78 -7.26
N LYS A 65 6.66 -4.66 -6.86
CA LYS A 65 7.37 -3.56 -6.22
C LYS A 65 7.92 -3.93 -4.83
N ALA A 66 7.14 -4.64 -4.02
CA ALA A 66 7.62 -5.15 -2.75
C ALA A 66 8.81 -6.10 -2.92
N ARG A 67 8.80 -6.94 -3.96
CA ARG A 67 9.92 -7.85 -4.26
C ARG A 67 11.19 -7.10 -4.60
N GLU A 68 11.10 -6.05 -5.41
CA GLU A 68 12.24 -5.15 -5.70
C GLU A 68 12.78 -4.53 -4.41
N LEU A 69 11.90 -3.88 -3.62
CA LEU A 69 12.28 -3.20 -2.38
C LEU A 69 12.86 -4.14 -1.31
N SER A 70 12.51 -5.42 -1.34
CA SER A 70 13.05 -6.42 -0.40
C SER A 70 14.48 -6.88 -0.72
N ARG A 71 15.01 -6.49 -1.89
CA ARG A 71 16.35 -6.83 -2.37
C ARG A 71 17.32 -5.66 -2.35
N ASP A 72 16.80 -4.44 -2.19
CA ASP A 72 17.56 -3.21 -1.94
C ASP A 72 18.10 -3.21 -0.50
#